data_AF-A0A950GAZ8-F1
#
_entry.id   AF-A0A950GAZ8-F1
#
_cell.length_a   1.000
_cell.length_b   1.000
_cell.length_c   1.000
_cell.angle_alpha   90.00
_cell.angle_beta   90.00
_cell.angle_gamma   90.00
#
_symmetry.space_group_name_H-M   'P 1'
#
loop_
_entity.id
_entity.type
_entity.pdbx_description
1 polymer ?
#
loop_
_entity_poly.entity_id
_entity_poly.type
_entity_poly.pdbx_seq_one_letter_code
_entity_poly.pdbx_strand_id
1 'polypeptide(L)'
;MDHSSREEVRPFRHPGAGRKRAKPVPRGRIADARARAEVEALLGDRPRRRDLLIEHLHLVQDRYHRISSPHLAALADLLGMALAEVYEVATFYAHFDVVKEGEPDIPPLTVRVCDSITCSLHRPDELIEELRARVGPEVRVVRAPCVGLCDQAPVVEVGHHFLHRADADATLAAIAAGDVHPHIPDYIDYERYVSQGGYQLLHQLRSGVIAPYAVLDKLSEGGLRGLGGAGFPTGRKWRAVRDQPGPRLMAVNADEGEPGTFKDRHFLNSDPHRFLEGMLIAAHVIEAAEVYIY
;
A
#
# COMPACT_ATOMS: atom_id res chain seq x y z
N MET A 1 -39.67 64.84 25.65
CA MET A 1 -38.71 64.79 26.76
C MET A 1 -39.23 63.69 27.67
N ASP A 2 -38.65 62.51 27.80
CA ASP A 2 -37.25 62.11 27.86
C ASP A 2 -37.15 60.64 27.38
N HIS A 3 -36.12 60.33 26.59
CA HIS A 3 -35.83 58.98 26.09
C HIS A 3 -34.62 58.45 26.85
N SER A 4 -34.85 57.66 27.90
CA SER A 4 -33.83 56.72 28.39
C SER A 4 -34.40 55.74 29.42
N SER A 5 -34.78 54.55 28.98
CA SER A 5 -34.73 53.36 29.84
C SER A 5 -34.14 52.21 29.02
N ARG A 6 -32.80 52.17 29.00
CA ARG A 6 -32.01 51.09 28.40
C ARG A 6 -32.30 49.80 29.18
N GLU A 7 -32.79 48.77 28.50
CA GLU A 7 -32.87 47.42 29.05
C GLU A 7 -31.44 46.88 29.27
N GLU A 8 -31.11 46.52 30.51
CA GLU A 8 -29.83 45.89 30.85
C GLU A 8 -29.79 44.46 30.29
N VAL A 9 -29.00 44.25 29.24
CA VAL A 9 -28.69 42.90 28.74
C VAL A 9 -27.82 42.17 29.76
N ARG A 10 -28.36 41.11 30.38
CA ARG A 10 -27.58 40.25 31.26
C ARG A 10 -26.52 39.48 30.46
N PRO A 11 -25.23 39.55 30.84
CA PRO A 11 -24.18 38.84 30.10
C PRO A 11 -24.34 37.32 30.27
N PHE A 12 -24.37 36.62 29.13
CA PHE A 12 -24.39 35.15 29.10
C PHE A 12 -23.04 34.61 29.62
N ARG A 13 -23.06 33.97 30.79
CA ARG A 13 -21.88 33.26 31.31
C ARG A 13 -21.75 31.93 30.56
N HIS A 14 -20.76 31.84 29.67
CA HIS A 14 -20.36 30.57 29.07
C HIS A 14 -20.04 29.55 30.18
N PRO A 15 -20.58 28.32 30.14
CA PRO A 15 -20.43 27.32 31.23
C PRO A 15 -18.98 26.83 31.44
N GLY A 16 -18.02 27.32 30.66
CA GLY A 16 -16.58 27.04 30.79
C GLY A 16 -15.77 28.13 31.50
N ALA A 17 -16.38 29.18 32.05
CA ALA A 17 -15.67 30.30 32.69
C ALA A 17 -15.13 30.00 34.11
N GLY A 18 -14.83 28.73 34.39
CA GLY A 18 -14.14 28.26 35.58
C GLY A 18 -13.00 27.35 35.16
N ARG A 19 -11.82 27.93 34.86
CA ARG A 19 -10.59 27.17 34.62
C ARG A 19 -10.16 26.44 35.91
N LYS A 20 -10.74 25.27 36.16
CA LYS A 20 -9.91 24.15 36.62
C LYS A 20 -9.31 23.57 35.35
N ARG A 21 -7.99 23.69 35.18
CA ARG A 21 -7.28 22.86 34.20
C ARG A 21 -7.74 21.43 34.47
N ALA A 22 -8.43 20.81 33.52
CA ALA A 22 -8.65 19.37 33.57
C ALA A 22 -7.28 18.75 33.86
N LYS A 23 -7.20 17.85 34.84
CA LYS A 23 -5.97 17.09 35.09
C LYS A 23 -5.52 16.55 33.72
N PRO A 24 -4.22 16.63 33.37
CA PRO A 24 -3.72 16.02 32.16
C PRO A 24 -3.84 14.51 32.36
N VAL A 25 -5.03 13.98 32.09
CA VAL A 25 -5.22 12.55 31.90
C VAL A 25 -4.64 12.30 30.51
N PRO A 26 -3.69 11.35 30.34
CA PRO A 26 -3.17 11.04 29.03
C PRO A 26 -4.34 10.77 28.08
N ARG A 27 -4.39 11.51 26.97
CA ARG A 27 -5.41 11.32 25.94
C ARG A 27 -5.05 10.04 25.19
N GLY A 28 -5.58 8.92 25.66
CA GLY A 28 -5.41 7.63 25.01
C GLY A 28 -4.72 6.60 25.91
N ARG A 29 -4.74 5.35 25.42
CA ARG A 29 -4.09 4.21 26.04
C ARG A 29 -2.59 4.50 26.15
N ILE A 30 -2.04 4.42 27.36
CA ILE A 30 -0.59 4.53 27.58
C ILE A 30 0.05 3.33 26.88
N ALA A 31 0.99 3.58 25.97
CA ALA A 31 1.73 2.51 25.31
C ALA A 31 2.44 1.67 26.38
N ASP A 32 2.23 0.35 26.32
CA ASP A 32 2.95 -0.60 27.16
C ASP A 32 4.46 -0.43 26.93
N ALA A 33 5.24 -0.38 28.02
CA ALA A 33 6.67 -0.06 27.95
C ALA A 33 7.44 -1.09 27.14
N ARG A 34 7.02 -2.36 27.19
CA ARG A 34 7.60 -3.44 26.40
C ARG A 34 7.25 -3.29 24.93
N ALA A 35 5.97 -3.13 24.58
CA ALA A 35 5.54 -2.93 23.20
C ALA A 35 6.21 -1.69 22.55
N ARG A 36 6.41 -0.62 23.33
CA ARG A 36 7.16 0.56 22.88
C ARG A 36 8.61 0.21 22.52
N ALA A 37 9.33 -0.47 23.41
CA ALA A 37 10.71 -0.87 23.16
C ALA A 37 10.84 -1.82 21.96
N GLU A 38 9.89 -2.74 21.80
CA GLU A 38 9.77 -3.65 20.66
C GLU A 38 9.62 -2.91 19.32
N VAL A 39 8.71 -1.93 19.26
CA VAL A 39 8.51 -1.12 18.04
C VAL A 39 9.69 -0.20 17.80
N GLU A 40 10.25 0.42 18.84
CA GLU A 40 11.41 1.30 18.72
C GLU A 40 12.64 0.57 18.15
N ALA A 41 12.92 -0.63 18.66
CA ALA A 41 13.98 -1.50 18.14
C ALA A 41 13.72 -1.92 16.68
N LEU A 42 12.47 -2.21 16.33
CA LEU A 42 12.08 -2.58 14.97
C LEU A 42 12.24 -1.43 13.98
N LEU A 43 11.87 -0.21 14.38
CA LEU A 43 12.00 0.96 13.52
C LEU A 43 13.47 1.39 13.33
N GLY A 44 14.33 1.18 14.33
CA GLY A 44 15.75 1.50 14.25
C GLY A 44 15.97 3.00 14.04
N ASP A 45 16.70 3.41 12.99
CA ASP A 45 16.94 4.82 12.66
C ASP A 45 15.93 5.43 11.67
N ARG A 46 14.88 4.68 11.28
CA ARG A 46 13.90 5.13 10.29
C ARG A 46 13.18 6.41 10.72
N PRO A 47 12.84 7.34 9.83
CA PRO A 47 12.15 8.57 10.21
C PRO A 47 10.77 8.30 10.85
N ARG A 48 10.46 8.99 11.97
CA ARG A 48 9.15 8.89 12.65
C ARG A 48 8.17 9.89 12.04
N ARG A 49 7.90 9.75 10.75
CA ARG A 49 6.97 10.62 10.02
C ARG A 49 5.61 9.94 9.84
N ARG A 50 4.54 10.73 9.84
CA ARG A 50 3.15 10.23 9.73
C ARG A 50 2.86 9.55 8.38
N ASP A 51 3.48 10.02 7.30
CA ASP A 51 3.38 9.47 5.95
C ASP A 51 3.99 8.06 5.81
N LEU A 52 4.83 7.64 6.76
CA LEU A 52 5.43 6.30 6.79
C LEU A 52 4.64 5.31 7.66
N LEU A 53 3.42 5.66 8.07
CA LEU A 53 2.62 4.79 8.95
C LEU A 53 2.41 3.40 8.33
N ILE A 54 2.07 3.32 7.05
CA ILE A 54 1.83 2.03 6.37
C ILE A 54 3.12 1.19 6.35
N GLU A 55 4.26 1.80 6.02
CA GLU A 55 5.58 1.14 6.06
C GLU A 55 5.90 0.57 7.46
N HIS A 56 5.59 1.33 8.50
CA HIS A 56 5.79 0.89 9.88
C HIS A 56 4.82 -0.22 10.30
N LEU A 57 3.57 -0.20 9.81
CA LEU A 57 2.60 -1.28 10.03
C LEU A 57 3.06 -2.58 9.36
N HIS A 58 3.61 -2.51 8.14
CA HIS A 58 4.22 -3.65 7.47
C HIS A 58 5.36 -4.25 8.31
N LEU A 59 6.30 -3.43 8.79
CA LEU A 59 7.39 -3.93 9.64
C LEU A 59 6.87 -4.68 10.87
N VAL A 60 5.84 -4.13 11.55
CA VAL A 60 5.24 -4.78 12.73
C VAL A 60 4.59 -6.11 12.34
N GLN A 61 3.80 -6.13 11.27
CA GLN A 61 3.18 -7.35 10.79
C GLN A 61 4.20 -8.40 10.37
N ASP A 62 5.21 -8.04 9.59
CA ASP A 62 6.21 -8.99 9.10
C ASP A 62 7.02 -9.59 10.25
N ARG A 63 7.29 -8.79 11.29
CA ARG A 63 8.06 -9.23 12.46
C ARG A 63 7.25 -10.11 13.41
N TYR A 64 5.98 -9.78 13.65
CA TYR A 64 5.16 -10.39 14.68
C TYR A 64 4.01 -11.24 14.13
N HIS A 65 3.87 -11.33 12.80
CA HIS A 65 2.79 -11.99 12.05
C HIS A 65 1.38 -11.49 12.37
N ARG A 66 1.30 -10.34 13.05
CA ARG A 66 0.06 -9.65 13.45
C ARG A 66 0.38 -8.24 13.92
N ILE A 67 -0.66 -7.43 14.04
CA ILE A 67 -0.58 -6.08 14.58
C ILE A 67 -1.44 -6.02 15.85
N SER A 68 -0.79 -6.10 17.00
CA SER A 68 -1.49 -6.11 18.30
C SER A 68 -1.91 -4.71 18.75
N SER A 69 -2.95 -4.64 19.60
CA SER A 69 -3.38 -3.37 20.22
C SER A 69 -2.24 -2.63 20.96
N PRO A 70 -1.34 -3.30 21.72
CA PRO A 70 -0.14 -2.66 22.26
C PRO A 70 0.82 -2.09 21.21
N HIS A 71 1.06 -2.81 20.09
CA HIS A 71 1.93 -2.32 19.01
C HIS A 71 1.32 -1.10 18.30
N LEU A 72 0.00 -1.06 18.09
CA LEU A 72 -0.69 0.12 17.55
C LEU A 72 -0.56 1.34 18.48
N ALA A 73 -0.71 1.14 19.79
CA ALA A 73 -0.53 2.21 20.77
C ALA A 73 0.93 2.71 20.80
N ALA A 74 1.90 1.80 20.70
CA ALA A 74 3.32 2.16 20.59
C ALA A 74 3.63 2.96 19.32
N LEU A 75 3.11 2.53 18.15
CA LEU A 75 3.26 3.26 16.89
C LEU A 75 2.61 4.65 16.97
N ALA A 76 1.39 4.75 17.51
CA ALA A 76 0.71 6.03 17.67
C ALA A 76 1.52 7.01 18.52
N ASP A 77 2.09 6.54 19.62
CA ASP A 77 2.93 7.37 20.49
C ASP A 77 4.25 7.79 19.80
N LEU A 78 4.96 6.86 19.15
CA LEU A 78 6.22 7.14 18.46
C LEU A 78 6.07 8.09 17.27
N LEU A 79 4.93 8.05 16.58
CA LEU A 79 4.63 8.91 15.43
C LEU A 79 3.89 10.21 15.83
N GLY A 80 3.54 10.38 17.11
CA GLY A 80 2.76 11.52 17.59
C GLY A 80 1.36 11.61 16.97
N MET A 81 0.74 10.47 16.71
CA MET A 81 -0.59 10.32 16.10
C MET A 81 -1.65 9.90 17.12
N ALA A 82 -2.93 10.15 16.80
CA ALA A 82 -3.99 9.59 17.62
C ALA A 82 -4.11 8.07 17.37
N LEU A 83 -4.30 7.27 18.42
CA LEU A 83 -4.51 5.82 18.28
C LEU A 83 -5.66 5.48 17.33
N ALA A 84 -6.74 6.29 17.32
CA ALA A 84 -7.85 6.10 16.41
C ALA A 84 -7.42 6.22 14.95
N GLU A 85 -6.59 7.21 14.59
CA GLU A 85 -6.07 7.37 13.22
C GLU A 85 -5.23 6.16 12.80
N VAL A 86 -4.33 5.70 13.68
CA VAL A 86 -3.49 4.53 13.41
C VAL A 86 -4.33 3.26 13.27
N TYR A 87 -5.32 3.09 14.14
CA TYR A 87 -6.23 1.94 14.12
C TYR A 87 -7.12 1.93 12.87
N GLU A 88 -7.67 3.08 12.47
CA GLU A 88 -8.47 3.20 11.24
C GLU A 88 -7.65 2.83 10.00
N VAL A 89 -6.40 3.31 9.90
CA VAL A 89 -5.50 2.94 8.80
C VAL A 89 -5.20 1.44 8.83
N ALA A 90 -4.83 0.89 9.99
CA ALA A 90 -4.50 -0.53 10.10
C ALA A 90 -5.69 -1.45 9.78
N THR A 91 -6.91 -1.05 10.14
CA THR A 91 -8.12 -1.86 9.89
C THR A 91 -8.75 -1.64 8.52
N PHE A 92 -8.34 -0.60 7.79
CA PHE A 92 -8.80 -0.34 6.43
C PHE A 92 -8.20 -1.34 5.41
N TYR A 93 -6.93 -1.73 5.56
CA TYR A 93 -6.26 -2.64 4.63
C TYR A 93 -6.52 -4.10 4.99
N ALA A 94 -7.06 -4.86 4.04
CA ALA A 94 -7.44 -6.27 4.24
C ALA A 94 -6.27 -7.20 4.60
N HIS A 95 -5.04 -6.82 4.23
CA HIS A 95 -3.85 -7.64 4.49
C HIS A 95 -3.25 -7.41 5.88
N PHE A 96 -3.71 -6.39 6.64
CA PHE A 96 -3.26 -6.19 8.01
C PHE A 96 -4.09 -7.02 8.99
N ASP A 97 -3.43 -7.96 9.65
CA ASP A 97 -3.98 -8.85 10.66
C ASP A 97 -3.96 -8.15 12.04
N VAL A 98 -4.94 -7.27 12.26
CA VAL A 98 -5.09 -6.55 13.54
C VAL A 98 -5.76 -7.44 14.59
N VAL A 99 -5.09 -7.65 15.73
CA VAL A 99 -5.60 -8.44 16.85
C VAL A 99 -5.99 -7.54 18.01
N LYS A 100 -7.26 -7.60 18.41
CA LYS A 100 -7.76 -6.84 19.57
C LYS A 100 -7.40 -7.53 20.87
N GLU A 101 -7.46 -6.76 21.94
CA GLU A 101 -7.19 -7.28 23.28
C GLU A 101 -8.21 -8.37 23.68
N GLY A 102 -7.68 -9.51 24.11
CA GLY A 102 -8.49 -10.67 24.50
C GLY A 102 -8.97 -11.55 23.35
N GLU A 103 -8.68 -11.19 22.10
CA GLU A 103 -8.86 -12.08 20.95
C GLU A 103 -7.74 -13.13 20.92
N PRO A 104 -8.03 -14.36 20.44
CA PRO A 104 -7.01 -15.38 20.29
C PRO A 104 -5.96 -14.96 19.28
N ASP A 105 -4.75 -15.48 19.47
CA ASP A 105 -3.65 -15.28 18.55
C ASP A 105 -3.97 -15.89 17.18
N ILE A 106 -3.49 -15.23 16.13
CA ILE A 106 -3.61 -15.71 14.75
C ILE A 106 -2.49 -16.73 14.50
N PRO A 107 -2.79 -17.86 13.84
CA PRO A 107 -1.77 -18.81 13.42
C PRO A 107 -0.66 -18.16 12.58
N PRO A 108 0.59 -18.59 12.71
CA PRO A 108 1.74 -17.93 12.09
C PRO A 108 1.71 -17.94 10.55
N LEU A 109 1.05 -18.92 9.94
CA LEU A 109 0.89 -19.00 8.49
C LEU A 109 -0.57 -18.72 8.10
N THR A 110 -0.76 -17.67 7.29
CA THR A 110 -2.04 -17.39 6.65
C THR A 110 -2.01 -17.89 5.20
N VAL A 111 -3.00 -18.70 4.85
CA VAL A 111 -3.29 -19.15 3.48
C VAL A 111 -4.50 -18.39 2.99
N ARG A 112 -4.37 -17.65 1.88
CA ARG A 112 -5.46 -16.87 1.29
C ARG A 112 -5.93 -17.49 -0.01
N VAL A 113 -7.21 -17.83 -0.08
CA VAL A 113 -7.83 -18.36 -1.31
C VAL A 113 -8.56 -17.22 -1.99
N CYS A 114 -8.15 -16.89 -3.23
CA CYS A 114 -8.83 -15.88 -4.03
C CYS A 114 -10.24 -16.36 -4.38
N ASP A 115 -11.25 -15.54 -4.09
CA ASP A 115 -12.66 -15.84 -4.42
C ASP A 115 -13.29 -14.85 -5.41
N SER A 116 -12.45 -14.03 -6.06
CA SER A 116 -12.89 -13.08 -7.08
C SER A 116 -13.36 -13.77 -8.37
N ILE A 117 -13.84 -12.98 -9.34
CA ILE A 117 -14.65 -13.41 -10.50
C ILE A 117 -14.11 -14.69 -11.16
N THR A 118 -12.85 -14.70 -11.61
CA THR A 118 -12.32 -15.88 -12.32
C THR A 118 -12.13 -17.08 -11.38
N CYS A 119 -11.63 -16.87 -10.16
CA CYS A 119 -11.46 -17.97 -9.20
C CYS A 119 -12.80 -18.54 -8.73
N SER A 120 -13.87 -17.73 -8.68
CA SER A 120 -15.22 -18.18 -8.30
C SER A 120 -15.77 -19.26 -9.24
N LEU A 121 -15.36 -19.28 -10.51
CA LEU A 121 -15.69 -20.33 -11.48
C LEU A 121 -15.10 -21.70 -11.11
N HIS A 122 -14.09 -21.72 -10.24
CA HIS A 122 -13.42 -22.91 -9.73
C HIS A 122 -13.83 -23.29 -8.31
N ARG A 123 -14.98 -22.77 -7.83
CA ARG A 123 -15.59 -23.13 -6.54
C ARG A 123 -14.64 -22.96 -5.34
N PRO A 124 -14.16 -21.73 -5.08
CA PRO A 124 -13.20 -21.45 -4.02
C PRO A 124 -13.72 -21.84 -2.63
N ASP A 125 -15.04 -21.85 -2.44
CA ASP A 125 -15.70 -22.29 -1.21
C ASP A 125 -15.39 -23.76 -0.89
N GLU A 126 -15.44 -24.65 -1.88
CA GLU A 126 -15.12 -26.07 -1.72
C GLU A 126 -13.64 -26.23 -1.35
N LEU A 127 -12.75 -25.50 -2.02
CA LEU A 127 -11.31 -25.51 -1.75
C LEU A 127 -10.98 -24.99 -0.34
N ILE A 128 -11.63 -23.91 0.10
CA ILE A 128 -11.44 -23.35 1.45
C ILE A 128 -11.84 -24.36 2.52
N GLU A 129 -13.01 -24.98 2.39
CA GLU A 129 -13.49 -25.95 3.37
C GLU A 129 -12.61 -27.21 3.38
N GLU A 130 -12.17 -27.69 2.23
CA GLU A 130 -11.22 -28.79 2.14
C GLU A 130 -9.89 -28.45 2.83
N LEU A 131 -9.31 -27.27 2.55
CA LEU A 131 -8.07 -26.83 3.19
C LEU A 131 -8.24 -26.73 4.70
N ARG A 132 -9.32 -26.12 5.19
CA ARG A 132 -9.61 -26.01 6.63
C ARG A 132 -9.71 -27.36 7.32
N ALA A 133 -10.24 -28.37 6.64
CA ALA A 133 -10.33 -29.72 7.19
C ALA A 133 -8.97 -30.45 7.24
N ARG A 134 -8.00 -30.03 6.42
CA ARG A 134 -6.72 -30.73 6.21
C ARG A 134 -5.51 -30.03 6.83
N VAL A 135 -5.57 -28.73 7.09
CA VAL A 135 -4.47 -27.98 7.73
C VAL A 135 -4.46 -28.16 9.25
N GLY A 136 -3.27 -28.04 9.86
CA GLY A 136 -3.09 -28.04 11.31
C GLY A 136 -3.39 -26.69 11.98
N PRO A 137 -3.35 -26.61 13.32
CA PRO A 137 -3.66 -25.39 14.08
C PRO A 137 -2.70 -24.22 13.82
N GLU A 138 -1.52 -24.49 13.25
CA GLU A 138 -0.50 -23.50 12.89
C GLU A 138 -0.82 -22.75 11.58
N VAL A 139 -1.90 -23.11 10.89
CA VAL A 139 -2.29 -22.51 9.62
C VAL A 139 -3.73 -22.01 9.67
N ARG A 140 -3.93 -20.76 9.25
CA ARG A 140 -5.26 -20.16 9.09
C ARG A 140 -5.59 -20.02 7.61
N VAL A 141 -6.76 -20.51 7.20
CA VAL A 141 -7.25 -20.38 5.83
C VAL A 141 -8.34 -19.30 5.76
N VAL A 142 -8.12 -18.29 4.92
CA VAL A 142 -9.02 -17.14 4.71
C VAL A 142 -9.34 -16.94 3.25
N ARG A 143 -10.40 -16.17 2.99
CA ARG A 143 -10.72 -15.63 1.67
C ARG A 143 -9.84 -14.43 1.36
N ALA A 144 -9.52 -14.23 0.10
CA ALA A 144 -8.88 -13.02 -0.41
C ALA A 144 -9.66 -12.43 -1.59
N PRO A 145 -9.63 -11.10 -1.75
CA PRO A 145 -10.07 -10.44 -2.98
C PRO A 145 -9.19 -10.84 -4.17
N CYS A 146 -9.40 -10.22 -5.33
CA CYS A 146 -8.56 -10.46 -6.50
C CYS A 146 -7.08 -10.19 -6.17
N VAL A 147 -6.22 -11.15 -6.51
CA VAL A 147 -4.76 -11.07 -6.33
C VAL A 147 -4.02 -10.84 -7.66
N GLY A 148 -4.72 -10.31 -8.67
CA GLY A 148 -4.13 -9.98 -9.98
C GLY A 148 -3.63 -11.19 -10.78
N LEU A 149 -4.11 -12.41 -10.49
CA LEU A 149 -3.69 -13.70 -11.10
C LEU A 149 -4.82 -14.44 -11.81
N CYS A 150 -5.75 -13.70 -12.41
CA CYS A 150 -6.91 -14.27 -13.10
C CYS A 150 -6.53 -15.20 -14.28
N ASP A 151 -5.39 -15.01 -14.93
CA ASP A 151 -4.87 -15.90 -15.97
C ASP A 151 -4.35 -17.25 -15.43
N GLN A 152 -4.14 -17.34 -14.13
CA GLN A 152 -3.64 -18.52 -13.41
C GLN A 152 -4.67 -19.11 -12.45
N ALA A 153 -5.94 -18.71 -12.54
CA ALA A 153 -7.00 -19.19 -11.66
C ALA A 153 -7.17 -20.73 -11.68
N PRO A 154 -7.58 -21.35 -10.55
CA PRO A 154 -7.72 -20.76 -9.20
C PRO A 154 -6.36 -20.44 -8.56
N VAL A 155 -6.33 -19.46 -7.67
CA VAL A 155 -5.09 -18.99 -7.02
C VAL A 155 -5.22 -19.06 -5.51
N VAL A 156 -4.17 -19.60 -4.88
CA VAL A 156 -4.00 -19.63 -3.43
C VAL A 156 -2.66 -18.97 -3.08
N GLU A 157 -2.67 -18.02 -2.16
CA GLU A 157 -1.47 -17.44 -1.56
C GLU A 157 -1.12 -18.23 -0.28
N VAL A 158 0.09 -18.78 -0.21
CA VAL A 158 0.66 -19.40 0.99
C VAL A 158 1.78 -18.50 1.49
N GLY A 159 1.51 -17.69 2.53
CA GLY A 159 2.44 -16.63 2.94
C GLY A 159 2.55 -15.54 1.87
N HIS A 160 3.64 -15.54 1.09
CA HIS A 160 3.86 -14.68 -0.08
C HIS A 160 4.06 -15.48 -1.39
N HIS A 161 3.86 -16.79 -1.35
CA HIS A 161 3.93 -17.65 -2.52
C HIS A 161 2.54 -17.81 -3.14
N PHE A 162 2.36 -17.32 -4.38
CA PHE A 162 1.15 -17.53 -5.15
C PHE A 162 1.21 -18.84 -5.94
N LEU A 163 0.35 -19.79 -5.57
CA LEU A 163 0.16 -21.03 -6.31
C LEU A 163 -0.78 -20.81 -7.50
N HIS A 164 -0.31 -21.19 -8.68
CA HIS A 164 -1.05 -21.11 -9.93
C HIS A 164 -1.87 -22.40 -10.13
N ARG A 165 -3.10 -22.27 -10.65
CA ARG A 165 -4.03 -23.39 -10.88
C ARG A 165 -4.12 -24.30 -9.64
N ALA A 166 -4.18 -23.67 -8.48
CA ALA A 166 -3.97 -24.31 -7.20
C ALA A 166 -5.10 -25.29 -6.85
N ASP A 167 -4.74 -26.38 -6.19
CA ASP A 167 -5.67 -27.29 -5.54
C ASP A 167 -5.22 -27.52 -4.07
N ALA A 168 -6.00 -28.31 -3.33
CA ALA A 168 -5.71 -28.59 -1.93
C ALA A 168 -4.39 -29.34 -1.74
N ASP A 169 -4.05 -30.26 -2.63
CA ASP A 169 -2.84 -31.09 -2.53
C ASP A 169 -1.58 -30.26 -2.76
N ALA A 170 -1.56 -29.44 -3.82
CA ALA A 170 -0.46 -28.52 -4.10
C ALA A 170 -0.27 -27.50 -2.98
N THR A 171 -1.38 -26.98 -2.43
CA THR A 171 -1.35 -26.04 -1.30
C THR A 171 -0.74 -26.69 -0.05
N LEU A 172 -1.16 -27.90 0.30
CA LEU A 172 -0.62 -28.63 1.44
C LEU A 172 0.85 -29.02 1.25
N ALA A 173 1.26 -29.34 0.01
CA ALA A 173 2.65 -29.60 -0.32
C ALA A 173 3.52 -28.35 -0.10
N ALA A 174 3.06 -27.17 -0.55
CA ALA A 174 3.75 -25.91 -0.32
C ALA A 174 3.88 -25.57 1.17
N ILE A 175 2.79 -25.76 1.94
CA ILE A 175 2.79 -25.59 3.40
C ILE A 175 3.82 -26.52 4.06
N ALA A 176 3.79 -27.81 3.71
CA ALA A 176 4.70 -28.81 4.29
C ALA A 176 6.17 -28.55 3.94
N ALA A 177 6.43 -27.99 2.75
CA ALA A 177 7.77 -27.59 2.32
C ALA A 177 8.25 -26.27 2.95
N GLY A 178 7.37 -25.50 3.58
CA GLY A 178 7.69 -24.13 4.02
C GLY A 178 7.93 -23.19 2.85
N ASP A 179 7.37 -23.49 1.68
CA ASP A 179 7.54 -22.70 0.44
C ASP A 179 6.57 -21.51 0.44
N VAL A 180 6.94 -20.50 1.24
CA VAL A 180 6.11 -19.32 1.55
C VAL A 180 6.62 -18.03 0.90
N HIS A 181 7.68 -18.10 0.10
CA HIS A 181 8.30 -16.94 -0.53
C HIS A 181 7.93 -16.85 -2.01
N PRO A 182 7.90 -15.63 -2.59
CA PRO A 182 7.56 -15.46 -3.99
C PRO A 182 8.62 -16.10 -4.89
N HIS A 183 8.16 -16.79 -5.94
CA HIS A 183 9.02 -17.31 -7.01
C HIS A 183 9.12 -16.25 -8.11
N ILE A 184 10.30 -15.65 -8.24
CA ILE A 184 10.55 -14.61 -9.25
C ILE A 184 10.68 -15.29 -10.62
N PRO A 185 9.82 -14.97 -11.61
CA PRO A 185 9.92 -15.54 -12.94
C PRO A 185 11.14 -15.00 -13.70
N ASP A 186 11.50 -15.65 -14.81
CA ASP A 186 12.49 -15.12 -15.73
C ASP A 186 12.05 -13.76 -16.28
N TYR A 187 12.96 -12.78 -16.28
CA TYR A 187 12.73 -11.43 -16.75
C TYR A 187 13.89 -10.91 -17.60
N ILE A 188 13.66 -9.81 -18.33
CA ILE A 188 14.71 -9.09 -19.04
C ILE A 188 15.50 -8.27 -18.00
N ASP A 189 16.71 -8.73 -17.69
CA ASP A 189 17.63 -8.05 -16.79
C ASP A 189 18.17 -6.72 -17.38
N TYR A 190 18.90 -5.99 -16.54
CA TYR A 190 19.45 -4.69 -16.87
C TYR A 190 20.39 -4.75 -18.08
N GLU A 191 21.33 -5.69 -18.09
CA GLU A 191 22.33 -5.85 -19.14
C GLU A 191 21.67 -6.14 -20.48
N ARG A 192 20.70 -7.06 -20.50
CA ARG A 192 19.95 -7.40 -21.71
C ARG A 192 19.14 -6.21 -22.19
N TYR A 193 18.45 -5.50 -21.30
CA TYR A 193 17.67 -4.31 -21.64
C TYR A 193 18.55 -3.22 -22.29
N VAL A 194 19.70 -2.92 -21.67
CA VAL A 194 20.66 -1.93 -22.19
C VAL A 194 21.25 -2.38 -23.53
N SER A 195 21.60 -3.66 -23.69
CA SER A 195 22.16 -4.19 -24.95
C SER A 195 21.20 -4.04 -26.14
N GLN A 196 19.89 -3.96 -25.88
CA GLN A 196 18.84 -3.75 -26.87
C GLN A 196 18.51 -2.27 -27.10
N GLY A 197 19.25 -1.36 -26.46
CA GLY A 197 19.08 0.08 -26.59
C GLY A 197 18.20 0.72 -25.51
N GLY A 198 17.89 0.00 -24.43
CA GLY A 198 17.27 0.57 -23.24
C GLY A 198 18.04 1.75 -22.67
N TYR A 199 17.32 2.69 -22.05
CA TYR A 199 17.80 3.93 -21.44
C TYR A 199 18.37 4.98 -22.39
N GLN A 200 18.46 4.73 -23.71
CA GLN A 200 19.01 5.70 -24.67
C GLN A 200 18.23 7.03 -24.68
N LEU A 201 16.90 6.97 -24.64
CA LEU A 201 16.07 8.17 -24.62
C LEU A 201 16.26 8.96 -23.31
N LEU A 202 16.35 8.27 -22.17
CA LEU A 202 16.67 8.90 -20.90
C LEU A 202 18.04 9.58 -20.93
N HIS A 203 19.06 8.95 -21.52
CA HIS A 203 20.39 9.55 -21.67
C HIS A 203 20.37 10.81 -22.57
N GLN A 204 19.62 10.80 -23.67
CA GLN A 204 19.47 11.96 -24.55
C GLN A 204 18.74 13.13 -23.84
N LEU A 205 17.76 12.83 -23.00
CA LEU A 205 17.06 13.82 -22.18
C LEU A 205 17.98 14.44 -21.12
N ARG A 206 18.77 13.62 -20.42
CA ARG A 206 19.69 14.08 -19.37
C ARG A 206 20.88 14.86 -19.91
N SER A 207 21.35 14.53 -21.11
CA SER A 207 22.42 15.26 -21.79
C SER A 207 21.96 16.53 -22.50
N GLY A 208 20.64 16.77 -22.58
CA GLY A 208 20.07 17.94 -23.25
C GLY A 208 19.99 17.81 -24.78
N VAL A 209 20.33 16.65 -25.35
CA VAL A 209 20.16 16.36 -26.78
C VAL A 209 18.68 16.43 -27.19
N ILE A 210 17.79 15.95 -26.31
CA ILE A 210 16.34 16.09 -26.46
C ILE A 210 15.81 17.01 -25.35
N ALA A 211 15.08 18.05 -25.74
CA ALA A 211 14.40 18.92 -24.78
C ALA A 211 13.15 18.24 -24.20
N PRO A 212 12.83 18.42 -22.90
CA PRO A 212 11.62 17.85 -22.27
C PRO A 212 10.31 18.18 -23.01
N TYR A 213 10.17 19.41 -23.51
CA TYR A 213 8.98 19.83 -24.24
C TYR A 213 8.80 19.06 -25.57
N ALA A 214 9.88 18.63 -26.23
CA ALA A 214 9.78 17.80 -27.42
C ALA A 214 9.16 16.41 -27.12
N VAL A 215 9.38 15.87 -25.92
CA VAL A 215 8.72 14.63 -25.48
C VAL A 215 7.23 14.89 -25.23
N LEU A 216 6.88 16.01 -24.58
CA LEU A 216 5.48 16.39 -24.34
C LEU A 216 4.69 16.58 -25.64
N ASP A 217 5.32 17.17 -26.65
CA ASP A 217 4.73 17.37 -27.97
C ASP A 217 4.50 16.01 -28.65
N LYS A 218 5.51 15.13 -28.69
CA LYS A 218 5.38 13.76 -29.22
C LYS A 218 4.31 12.94 -28.51
N LEU A 219 4.19 13.04 -27.18
CA LEU A 219 3.14 12.34 -26.41
C LEU A 219 1.74 12.83 -26.79
N SER A 220 1.61 14.13 -27.10
CA SER A 220 0.35 14.75 -27.49
C SER A 220 -0.02 14.37 -28.93
N GLU A 221 0.95 14.40 -29.85
CA GLU A 221 0.79 13.94 -31.24
C GLU A 221 0.45 12.45 -31.32
N GLY A 222 1.11 11.61 -30.52
CA GLY A 222 0.83 10.18 -30.43
C GLY A 222 -0.49 9.84 -29.75
N GLY A 223 -1.20 10.84 -29.21
CA GLY A 223 -2.51 10.65 -28.59
C GLY A 223 -2.49 9.71 -27.38
N LEU A 224 -1.37 9.59 -26.66
CA LEU A 224 -1.27 8.70 -25.51
C LEU A 224 -2.25 9.13 -24.41
N ARG A 225 -3.01 8.16 -23.91
CA ARG A 225 -4.01 8.36 -22.84
C ARG A 225 -3.67 7.47 -21.65
N GLY A 226 -4.12 7.87 -20.46
CA GLY A 226 -3.97 7.07 -19.25
C GLY A 226 -4.64 5.70 -19.40
N LEU A 227 -3.87 4.64 -19.13
CA LEU A 227 -4.28 3.24 -19.29
C LEU A 227 -4.95 2.64 -18.04
N GLY A 228 -5.08 3.41 -16.95
CA GLY A 228 -5.81 3.04 -15.74
C GLY A 228 -7.32 3.36 -15.80
N GLY A 229 -7.94 3.27 -16.97
CA GLY A 229 -9.40 3.45 -17.16
C GLY A 229 -9.86 4.88 -17.45
N ALA A 230 -9.34 5.91 -16.76
CA ALA A 230 -9.83 7.29 -16.93
C ALA A 230 -9.54 7.91 -18.31
N GLY A 231 -8.54 7.41 -19.05
CA GLY A 231 -8.27 7.82 -20.42
C GLY A 231 -7.91 9.30 -20.60
N PHE A 232 -7.34 9.97 -19.59
CA PHE A 232 -6.93 11.37 -19.72
C PHE A 232 -5.66 11.50 -20.58
N PRO A 233 -5.53 12.52 -21.46
CA PRO A 233 -4.34 12.68 -22.30
C PRO A 233 -3.05 12.89 -21.48
N THR A 234 -2.07 12.00 -21.66
CA THR A 234 -0.85 11.96 -20.84
C THR A 234 0.00 13.22 -21.02
N GLY A 235 0.23 13.65 -22.27
CA GLY A 235 1.02 14.86 -22.56
C GLY A 235 0.42 16.13 -21.93
N ARG A 236 -0.91 16.26 -21.92
CA ARG A 236 -1.61 17.38 -21.26
C ARG A 236 -1.41 17.35 -19.74
N LYS A 237 -1.53 16.17 -19.12
CA LYS A 237 -1.32 16.02 -17.66
C LYS A 237 0.10 16.40 -17.27
N TRP A 238 1.09 15.88 -18.00
CA TRP A 238 2.50 16.13 -17.69
C TRP A 238 2.88 17.59 -17.88
N ARG A 239 2.40 18.25 -18.95
CA ARG A 239 2.61 19.68 -19.17
C ARG A 239 2.04 20.51 -18.03
N ALA A 240 0.79 20.23 -17.63
CA ALA A 240 0.15 20.94 -16.53
C ALA A 240 0.95 20.84 -15.21
N VAL A 241 1.57 19.70 -14.92
CA VAL A 241 2.43 19.53 -13.73
C VAL A 241 3.76 20.27 -13.90
N ARG A 242 4.43 20.13 -15.06
CA ARG A 242 5.71 20.79 -15.34
C ARG A 242 5.61 22.32 -15.24
N ASP A 243 4.50 22.90 -15.68
CA ASP A 243 4.31 24.36 -15.70
C ASP A 243 4.01 24.95 -14.29
N GLN A 244 3.80 24.11 -13.26
CA GLN A 244 3.69 24.58 -11.87
C GLN A 244 5.07 24.78 -11.21
N PRO A 245 5.19 25.65 -10.19
CA PRO A 245 6.38 25.74 -9.36
C PRO A 245 6.69 24.41 -8.66
N GLY A 246 7.98 24.13 -8.42
CA GLY A 246 8.40 22.97 -7.63
C GLY A 246 8.18 23.14 -6.10
N PRO A 247 8.38 22.08 -5.30
CA PRO A 247 8.77 20.73 -5.73
C PRO A 247 7.61 19.96 -6.36
N ARG A 248 7.94 19.06 -7.30
CA ARG A 248 6.97 18.20 -7.99
C ARG A 248 7.25 16.75 -7.61
N LEU A 249 6.19 15.97 -7.47
CA LEU A 249 6.26 14.56 -7.10
C LEU A 249 5.57 13.72 -8.17
N MET A 250 5.99 12.47 -8.29
CA MET A 250 5.34 11.48 -9.14
C MET A 250 4.87 10.32 -8.29
N ALA A 251 3.62 9.91 -8.48
CA ALA A 251 3.12 8.63 -8.02
C ALA A 251 2.84 7.75 -9.24
N VAL A 252 3.36 6.53 -9.20
CA VAL A 252 3.07 5.48 -10.16
C VAL A 252 2.12 4.52 -9.46
N ASN A 253 0.92 4.38 -10.02
CA ASN A 253 -0.05 3.42 -9.51
C ASN A 253 0.26 2.03 -10.08
N ALA A 254 0.73 1.12 -9.24
CA ALA A 254 0.92 -0.30 -9.51
C ALA A 254 -0.06 -1.19 -8.71
N ASP A 255 -1.06 -0.59 -8.05
CA ASP A 255 -2.18 -1.28 -7.40
C ASP A 255 -3.23 -1.70 -8.45
N GLU A 256 -2.89 -2.75 -9.21
CA GLU A 256 -3.76 -3.38 -10.21
C GLU A 256 -4.88 -4.20 -9.52
N GLY A 257 -5.79 -3.48 -8.86
CA GLY A 257 -6.85 -4.08 -8.03
C GLY A 257 -8.11 -4.51 -8.78
N GLU A 258 -8.29 -4.11 -10.05
CA GLU A 258 -9.48 -4.50 -10.81
C GLU A 258 -9.51 -6.01 -11.09
N PRO A 259 -10.61 -6.72 -10.77
CA PRO A 259 -10.72 -8.13 -11.11
C PRO A 259 -10.55 -8.39 -12.61
N GLY A 260 -9.63 -9.28 -12.96
CA GLY A 260 -9.34 -9.66 -14.34
C GLY A 260 -8.21 -8.88 -15.01
N THR A 261 -7.65 -7.86 -14.37
CA THR A 261 -6.46 -7.16 -14.87
C THR A 261 -5.19 -7.83 -14.32
N PHE A 262 -4.18 -7.94 -15.18
CA PHE A 262 -2.85 -8.50 -14.89
C PHE A 262 -1.78 -7.95 -15.85
N LYS A 263 -2.10 -6.84 -16.54
CA LYS A 263 -1.23 -6.26 -17.57
C LYS A 263 -0.02 -5.58 -16.92
N ASP A 264 -0.19 -4.98 -15.76
CA ASP A 264 0.87 -4.27 -15.06
C ASP A 264 1.80 -5.30 -14.42
N ARG A 265 1.22 -6.32 -13.76
CA ARG A 265 1.96 -7.50 -13.28
C ARG A 265 2.81 -8.12 -14.38
N HIS A 266 2.26 -8.29 -15.59
CA HIS A 266 3.01 -8.87 -16.71
C HIS A 266 4.27 -8.07 -17.04
N PHE A 267 4.19 -6.74 -17.16
CA PHE A 267 5.36 -5.92 -17.45
C PHE A 267 6.35 -5.88 -16.29
N LEU A 268 5.87 -5.75 -15.05
CA LEU A 268 6.73 -5.75 -13.86
C LEU A 268 7.49 -7.07 -13.70
N ASN A 269 6.88 -8.19 -14.04
CA ASN A 269 7.50 -9.52 -13.93
C ASN A 269 8.36 -9.92 -15.12
N SER A 270 8.20 -9.33 -16.30
CA SER A 270 8.90 -9.79 -17.52
C SER A 270 9.86 -8.76 -18.12
N ASP A 271 9.55 -7.47 -18.03
CA ASP A 271 10.37 -6.37 -18.57
C ASP A 271 10.33 -5.15 -17.62
N PRO A 272 10.85 -5.31 -16.38
CA PRO A 272 10.78 -4.26 -15.37
C PRO A 272 11.55 -3.00 -15.79
N HIS A 273 12.64 -3.14 -16.54
CA HIS A 273 13.44 -2.00 -16.98
C HIS A 273 12.71 -1.09 -17.97
N ARG A 274 11.80 -1.63 -18.80
CA ARG A 274 10.92 -0.80 -19.64
C ARG A 274 10.00 0.09 -18.82
N PHE A 275 9.42 -0.46 -17.76
CA PHE A 275 8.63 0.31 -16.81
C PHE A 275 9.47 1.38 -16.12
N LEU A 276 10.63 1.00 -15.58
CA LEU A 276 11.55 1.90 -14.87
C LEU A 276 12.08 3.02 -15.78
N GLU A 277 12.43 2.73 -17.04
CA GLU A 277 12.84 3.75 -18.00
C GLU A 277 11.70 4.73 -18.26
N GLY A 278 10.49 4.25 -18.53
CA GLY A 278 9.32 5.10 -18.75
C GLY A 278 9.04 6.02 -17.55
N MET A 279 9.13 5.48 -16.34
CA MET A 279 9.02 6.24 -15.09
C MET A 279 10.12 7.31 -14.98
N LEU A 280 11.37 6.98 -15.23
CA LEU A 280 12.49 7.91 -15.14
C LEU A 280 12.43 9.01 -16.21
N ILE A 281 12.01 8.68 -17.43
CA ILE A 281 11.72 9.66 -18.49
C ILE A 281 10.64 10.61 -18.02
N ALA A 282 9.53 10.07 -17.50
CA ALA A 282 8.43 10.88 -17.00
C ALA A 282 8.91 11.84 -15.90
N ALA A 283 9.63 11.32 -14.91
CA ALA A 283 10.16 12.09 -13.79
C ALA A 283 11.10 13.20 -14.27
N HIS A 284 12.00 12.89 -15.21
CA HIS A 284 12.89 13.90 -15.81
C HIS A 284 12.11 14.97 -16.58
N VAL A 285 11.13 14.55 -17.39
CA VAL A 285 10.33 15.47 -18.22
C VAL A 285 9.48 16.39 -17.35
N ILE A 286 8.92 15.94 -16.24
CA ILE A 286 8.13 16.80 -15.36
C ILE A 286 8.95 17.43 -14.23
N GLU A 287 10.26 17.15 -14.14
CA GLU A 287 11.12 17.55 -13.02
C GLU A 287 10.56 17.12 -11.65
N ALA A 288 10.13 15.86 -11.56
CA ALA A 288 9.77 15.27 -10.28
C ALA A 288 11.03 15.03 -9.44
N ALA A 289 11.05 15.55 -8.22
CA ALA A 289 12.16 15.36 -7.29
C ALA A 289 12.18 13.92 -6.73
N GLU A 290 11.00 13.34 -6.55
CA GLU A 290 10.81 12.00 -5.99
C GLU A 290 9.70 11.27 -6.76
N VAL A 291 9.87 9.94 -6.83
CA VAL A 291 8.90 9.03 -7.42
C VAL A 291 8.52 7.97 -6.41
N TYR A 292 7.22 7.77 -6.23
CA TYR A 292 6.64 6.75 -5.37
C TYR A 292 5.94 5.72 -6.26
N ILE A 293 6.35 4.46 -6.16
CA ILE A 293 5.62 3.34 -6.76
C ILE A 293 4.72 2.83 -5.65
N TYR A 294 3.41 3.00 -5.84
CA TYR A 294 2.37 2.53 -4.93
C TYR A 294 1.86 1.19 -5.42
#